data_AF-A0A5B8XM53-F1
#
_entry.id   AF-A0A5B8XM53-F1
#
_cell.length_a   1.000
_cell.length_b   1.000
_cell.length_c   1.000
_cell.angle_alpha   90.00
_cell.angle_beta   90.00
_cell.angle_gamma   90.00
#
_symmetry.space_group_name_H-M   'P 1'
#
loop_
_entity.id
_entity.type
_entity.pdbx_description
1 polymer ?
#
loop_
_entity_poly.entity_id
_entity_poly.type
_entity_poly.pdbx_seq_one_letter_code
_entity_poly.pdbx_strand_id
1 'polypeptide(L)'
;MTRTMEPQNLENKSFDAETTEHLVDFAEMFESPCLIFMADVGRELVKRGKKPAILDVDKRLSSIPGFRSFDLGRPVYTSHSFDLIICDPPANVSHVQLFHALKVLTHFDFETPILVTTTPKRANAFKAALSPFEMREVGFVPQYVSADEPAKEFWANFDAPLGLKR
;
A
#
# COMPACT_ATOMS: atom_id res chain seq x y z
N MET A 1 10.33 23.07 24.11
CA MET A 1 8.88 22.77 24.03
C MET A 1 8.69 21.66 23.03
N THR A 2 8.57 20.42 23.50
CA THR A 2 8.36 19.26 22.64
C THR A 2 6.92 19.29 22.19
N ARG A 3 6.68 19.65 20.92
CA ARG A 3 5.35 19.62 20.33
C ARG A 3 4.98 18.15 20.17
N THR A 4 4.27 17.60 21.14
CA THR A 4 3.57 16.33 20.99
C THR A 4 2.65 16.49 19.79
N MET A 5 2.97 15.83 18.68
CA MET A 5 2.00 15.68 17.59
C MET A 5 0.81 14.96 18.22
N GLU A 6 -0.32 15.66 18.35
CA GLU A 6 -1.61 15.04 18.57
C GLU A 6 -1.76 13.91 17.56
N PRO A 7 -2.41 12.77 17.91
CA PRO A 7 -2.71 11.75 16.94
C PRO A 7 -3.57 12.40 15.85
N GLN A 8 -2.92 12.75 14.75
CA GLN A 8 -3.61 13.16 13.52
C GLN A 8 -4.63 12.07 13.27
N ASN A 9 -5.88 12.46 13.06
CA ASN A 9 -7.00 11.56 12.83
C ASN A 9 -6.57 10.43 11.87
N LEU A 10 -6.16 9.28 12.43
CA LEU A 10 -5.64 8.13 11.70
C LEU A 10 -6.85 7.39 11.14
N GLU A 11 -7.61 8.06 10.29
CA GLU A 11 -8.63 7.41 9.49
C GLU A 11 -7.90 6.65 8.38
N ASN A 12 -7.34 5.50 8.75
CA ASN A 12 -7.06 4.46 7.77
C ASN A 12 -8.43 4.07 7.20
N LYS A 13 -8.67 4.45 5.95
CA LYS A 13 -9.95 4.19 5.29
C LYS A 13 -9.92 2.80 4.69
N SER A 14 -10.91 2.00 5.03
CA SER A 14 -11.07 0.64 4.55
C SER A 14 -11.65 0.63 3.14
N PHE A 15 -11.16 -0.30 2.33
CA PHE A 15 -11.82 -0.72 1.10
C PHE A 15 -13.18 -1.35 1.42
N ASP A 16 -14.10 -1.33 0.45
CA ASP A 16 -15.31 -2.13 0.57
C ASP A 16 -15.02 -3.64 0.50
N ALA A 17 -16.04 -4.46 0.76
CA ALA A 17 -15.89 -5.91 0.80
C ALA A 17 -15.46 -6.49 -0.55
N GLU A 18 -15.99 -5.96 -1.67
CA GLU A 18 -15.70 -6.45 -3.01
C GLU A 18 -14.26 -6.14 -3.44
N THR A 19 -13.80 -4.92 -3.19
CA THR A 19 -12.41 -4.50 -3.43
C THR A 19 -11.46 -5.28 -2.53
N THR A 20 -11.82 -5.47 -1.26
CA THR A 20 -11.00 -6.26 -0.32
C THR A 20 -10.83 -7.68 -0.83
N GLU A 21 -11.92 -8.39 -1.15
CA GLU A 21 -11.88 -9.77 -1.64
C GLU A 21 -11.03 -9.89 -2.91
N HIS A 22 -11.21 -8.98 -3.86
CA HIS A 22 -10.44 -8.95 -5.11
C HIS A 22 -8.94 -8.77 -4.88
N LEU A 23 -8.56 -7.87 -3.97
CA LEU A 23 -7.16 -7.65 -3.60
C LEU A 23 -6.57 -8.82 -2.82
N VAL A 24 -7.38 -9.50 -1.99
CA VAL A 24 -6.95 -10.70 -1.27
C VAL A 24 -6.68 -11.83 -2.25
N ASP A 25 -7.60 -12.12 -3.17
CA ASP A 25 -7.45 -13.15 -4.21
C ASP A 25 -6.18 -12.92 -5.03
N PHE A 26 -5.93 -11.66 -5.42
CA PHE A 26 -4.73 -11.28 -6.14
C PHE A 26 -3.46 -11.48 -5.31
N ALA A 27 -3.42 -10.94 -4.09
CA ALA A 27 -2.24 -11.04 -3.22
C ALA A 27 -1.94 -12.49 -2.80
N GLU A 28 -2.95 -13.36 -2.78
CA GLU A 28 -2.81 -14.78 -2.43
C GLU A 28 -1.93 -15.56 -3.41
N MET A 29 -1.77 -15.05 -4.63
CA MET A 29 -0.90 -15.60 -5.68
C MET A 29 0.59 -15.47 -5.37
N PHE A 30 0.94 -14.65 -4.38
CA PHE A 30 2.32 -14.35 -3.99
C PHE A 30 2.67 -15.06 -2.66
N GLU A 31 3.93 -15.43 -2.51
CA GLU A 31 4.46 -16.14 -1.35
C GLU A 31 4.68 -15.20 -0.15
N SER A 32 5.17 -13.99 -0.40
CA SER A 32 5.54 -13.02 0.64
C SER A 32 5.03 -11.60 0.36
N PRO A 33 3.70 -11.40 0.28
CA PRO A 33 3.15 -10.08 0.03
C PRO A 33 3.34 -9.13 1.23
N CYS A 34 3.67 -7.88 0.93
CA CYS A 34 3.73 -6.78 1.86
C CYS A 34 2.60 -5.78 1.61
N LEU A 35 1.76 -5.56 2.61
CA LEU A 35 0.60 -4.67 2.56
C LEU A 35 0.85 -3.44 3.42
N ILE A 36 0.88 -2.26 2.81
CA ILE A 36 1.18 -0.99 3.49
C ILE A 36 -0.09 -0.13 3.54
N PHE A 37 -0.56 0.20 4.76
CA PHE A 37 -1.84 0.89 5.01
C PHE A 37 -3.08 0.14 4.49
N MET A 38 -3.02 -1.19 4.43
CA MET A 38 -4.10 -2.04 3.90
C MET A 38 -4.41 -3.18 4.88
N ALA A 39 -4.59 -2.83 6.16
CA ALA A 39 -4.69 -3.79 7.25
C ALA A 39 -5.84 -4.80 7.07
N ASP A 40 -6.97 -4.40 6.46
CA ASP A 40 -8.11 -5.28 6.24
C ASP A 40 -7.81 -6.40 5.23
N VAL A 41 -7.15 -6.07 4.11
CA VAL A 41 -6.64 -7.08 3.16
C VAL A 41 -5.67 -8.03 3.87
N GLY A 42 -4.81 -7.50 4.74
CA GLY A 42 -3.87 -8.32 5.51
C GLY A 42 -4.55 -9.26 6.50
N ARG A 43 -5.61 -8.81 7.18
CA ARG A 43 -6.42 -9.66 8.07
C ARG A 43 -7.07 -10.81 7.32
N GLU A 44 -7.64 -10.55 6.15
CA GLU A 44 -8.26 -11.59 5.34
C GLU A 44 -7.23 -12.61 4.82
N LEU A 45 -6.06 -12.17 4.35
CA LEU A 45 -4.96 -13.08 4.00
C LEU A 45 -4.54 -13.97 5.17
N VAL A 46 -4.42 -13.40 6.38
CA VAL A 46 -4.12 -14.18 7.59
C VAL A 46 -5.21 -15.21 7.89
N LYS A 47 -6.49 -14.85 7.74
CA LYS A 47 -7.61 -15.80 7.90
C LYS A 47 -7.55 -16.95 6.88
N ARG A 48 -7.06 -16.67 5.67
CA ARG A 48 -6.78 -17.68 4.62
C ARG A 48 -5.49 -18.49 4.87
N GLY A 49 -4.82 -18.30 6.01
CA GLY A 49 -3.62 -19.05 6.40
C GLY A 49 -2.33 -18.53 5.77
N LYS A 50 -2.36 -17.38 5.09
CA LYS A 50 -1.15 -16.72 4.58
C LYS A 50 -0.45 -15.95 5.69
N LYS A 51 0.80 -15.55 5.42
CA LYS A 51 1.66 -14.80 6.36
C LYS A 51 2.14 -13.48 5.72
N PRO A 52 1.22 -12.56 5.38
CA PRO A 52 1.61 -11.28 4.80
C PRO A 52 2.42 -10.44 5.81
N ALA A 53 3.27 -9.56 5.32
CA ALA A 53 3.72 -8.42 6.12
C ALA A 53 2.66 -7.32 6.06
N ILE A 54 2.31 -6.75 7.21
CA ILE A 54 1.30 -5.69 7.33
C ILE A 54 2.00 -4.48 7.94
N LEU A 55 2.23 -3.45 7.14
CA LEU A 55 2.99 -2.27 7.52
C LEU A 55 2.04 -1.08 7.74
N ASP A 56 2.01 -0.54 8.95
CA ASP A 56 1.15 0.59 9.28
C ASP A 56 1.71 1.39 10.48
N VAL A 57 1.30 2.64 10.63
CA VAL A 57 1.62 3.46 11.82
C VAL A 57 0.67 3.16 12.98
N ASP A 58 -0.53 2.64 12.72
CA ASP A 58 -1.54 2.38 13.73
C ASP A 58 -1.21 1.15 14.59
N LYS A 59 -0.67 1.42 15.79
CA LYS A 59 -0.29 0.39 16.76
C LYS A 59 -1.46 -0.42 17.31
N ARG A 60 -2.72 0.00 17.12
CA ARG A 60 -3.91 -0.79 17.49
C ARG A 60 -4.00 -2.09 16.69
N LEU A 61 -3.32 -2.15 15.55
CA LEU A 61 -3.22 -3.31 14.67
C LEU A 61 -2.18 -4.35 15.14
N SER A 62 -1.49 -4.10 16.25
CA SER A 62 -0.40 -4.97 16.75
C SER A 62 -0.78 -6.40 17.09
N SER A 63 -2.08 -6.70 17.25
CA SER A 63 -2.58 -8.06 17.43
C SER A 63 -2.68 -8.86 16.13
N ILE A 64 -2.58 -8.23 14.96
CA ILE A 64 -2.69 -8.92 13.68
C ILE A 64 -1.34 -9.61 13.36
N PRO A 65 -1.32 -10.92 13.11
CA PRO A 65 -0.12 -11.61 12.66
C PRO A 65 0.49 -10.94 11.42
N GLY A 66 1.81 -10.71 11.44
CA GLY A 66 2.51 -10.03 10.35
C GLY A 66 2.57 -8.50 10.48
N PHE A 67 1.88 -7.90 11.45
CA PHE A 67 1.95 -6.47 11.71
C PHE A 67 3.36 -6.02 12.10
N ARG A 68 3.80 -4.90 11.50
CA ARG A 68 5.00 -4.16 11.90
C ARG A 68 4.71 -2.67 11.83
N SER A 69 5.11 -1.94 12.88
CA SER A 69 4.99 -0.48 12.87
C SER A 69 5.91 0.11 11.80
N PHE A 70 5.36 0.90 10.89
CA PHE A 70 6.10 1.45 9.75
C PHE A 70 5.60 2.85 9.40
N ASP A 71 6.53 3.81 9.33
CA ASP A 71 6.26 5.21 8.97
C ASP A 71 6.88 5.52 7.60
N LEU A 72 6.06 5.84 6.60
CA LEU A 72 6.53 6.22 5.26
C LEU A 72 7.44 7.45 5.26
N GLY A 73 7.31 8.34 6.26
CA GLY A 73 8.18 9.49 6.43
C GLY A 73 9.55 9.16 7.01
N ARG A 74 9.71 7.97 7.60
CA ARG A 74 10.93 7.48 8.26
C ARG A 74 11.12 5.99 7.99
N PRO A 75 11.29 5.58 6.72
CA PRO A 75 11.38 4.18 6.38
C PRO A 75 12.63 3.57 7.01
N VAL A 76 12.46 2.40 7.62
CA VAL A 76 13.53 1.63 8.25
C VAL A 76 13.83 0.42 7.37
N TYR A 77 15.11 0.18 7.12
CA TYR A 77 15.56 -1.00 6.39
C TYR A 77 15.12 -2.28 7.09
N THR A 78 14.68 -3.26 6.32
CA THR A 78 14.34 -4.61 6.76
C THR A 78 15.16 -5.60 5.95
N SER A 79 15.66 -6.66 6.56
CA SER A 79 16.36 -7.73 5.83
C SER A 79 15.41 -8.66 5.06
N HIS A 80 14.10 -8.52 5.26
CA HIS A 80 13.07 -9.30 4.59
C HIS A 80 12.85 -8.77 3.17
N SER A 81 12.79 -9.66 2.18
CA SER A 81 12.45 -9.35 0.78
C SER A 81 11.02 -9.77 0.49
N PHE A 82 10.32 -8.97 -0.31
CA PHE A 82 8.93 -9.21 -0.68
C PHE A 82 8.85 -9.51 -2.18
N ASP A 83 8.00 -10.44 -2.58
CA ASP A 83 7.69 -10.72 -3.98
C ASP A 83 6.52 -9.90 -4.52
N LEU A 84 5.81 -9.20 -3.63
CA LEU A 84 4.82 -8.16 -3.94
C LEU A 84 4.76 -7.11 -2.83
N ILE A 85 4.67 -5.84 -3.21
CA ILE A 85 4.31 -4.74 -2.31
C ILE A 85 3.02 -4.09 -2.82
N ILE A 86 1.99 -3.97 -1.97
CA ILE A 86 0.78 -3.21 -2.26
C ILE A 86 0.66 -2.07 -1.24
N CYS A 87 0.43 -0.85 -1.69
CA CYS A 87 0.40 0.33 -0.85
C CYS A 87 -0.81 1.23 -1.16
N ASP A 88 -1.58 1.59 -0.13
CA ASP A 88 -2.59 2.64 -0.21
C ASP A 88 -2.22 3.81 0.71
N PRO A 89 -1.30 4.70 0.29
CA PRO A 89 -0.72 5.68 1.20
C PRO A 89 -1.77 6.73 1.63
N PRO A 90 -1.67 7.24 2.86
CA PRO A 90 -2.47 8.39 3.31
C PRO A 90 -2.29 9.60 2.40
N ALA A 91 -3.36 10.39 2.21
CA ALA A 91 -3.36 11.51 1.28
C ALA A 91 -2.31 12.60 1.57
N ASN A 92 -1.86 12.73 2.82
CA ASN A 92 -0.84 13.70 3.24
C ASN A 92 0.62 13.23 2.98
N VAL A 93 0.84 11.98 2.57
CA VAL A 93 2.18 11.49 2.23
C VAL A 93 2.63 12.08 0.89
N SER A 94 3.83 12.66 0.86
CA SER A 94 4.43 13.17 -0.39
C SER A 94 4.96 12.02 -1.26
N HIS A 95 5.00 12.20 -2.58
CA HIS A 95 5.54 11.16 -3.47
C HIS A 95 7.04 10.90 -3.26
N VAL A 96 7.79 11.90 -2.76
CA VAL A 96 9.21 11.72 -2.40
C VAL A 96 9.36 10.79 -1.20
N GLN A 97 8.53 10.96 -0.16
CA GLN A 97 8.51 10.05 0.99
C GLN A 97 8.13 8.64 0.58
N LEU A 98 7.06 8.51 -0.22
CA LEU A 98 6.64 7.22 -0.78
C LEU A 98 7.77 6.55 -1.58
N PHE A 99 8.41 7.29 -2.49
CA PHE A 99 9.54 6.78 -3.28
C PHE A 99 10.68 6.28 -2.40
N HIS A 100 11.09 7.07 -1.39
CA HIS A 100 12.13 6.65 -0.45
C HIS A 100 11.75 5.40 0.34
N ALA A 101 10.49 5.29 0.77
CA ALA A 101 10.02 4.13 1.51
C ALA A 101 10.00 2.87 0.64
N LEU A 102 9.46 2.95 -0.57
CA LEU A 102 9.46 1.83 -1.53
C LEU A 102 10.90 1.40 -1.85
N LYS A 103 11.78 2.36 -2.17
CA LYS A 103 13.19 2.10 -2.45
C LYS A 103 13.91 1.37 -1.31
N VAL A 104 13.59 1.69 -0.06
CA VAL A 104 14.15 1.01 1.12
C VAL A 104 13.57 -0.40 1.26
N LEU A 105 12.25 -0.57 1.06
CA LEU A 105 11.58 -1.86 1.17
C LEU A 105 11.96 -2.84 0.07
N THR A 106 12.23 -2.35 -1.14
CA THR A 106 12.69 -3.16 -2.27
C THR A 106 14.21 -3.34 -2.30
N HIS A 107 14.94 -2.86 -1.28
CA HIS A 107 16.40 -2.94 -1.23
C HIS A 107 17.06 -2.37 -2.49
N PHE A 108 16.53 -1.24 -2.98
CA PHE A 108 17.00 -0.56 -4.19
C PHE A 108 16.79 -1.37 -5.49
N ASP A 109 16.06 -2.48 -5.45
CA ASP A 109 15.54 -3.17 -6.63
C ASP A 109 14.29 -2.44 -7.14
N PHE A 110 14.31 -2.02 -8.40
CA PHE A 110 13.19 -1.31 -9.01
C PHE A 110 12.26 -2.24 -9.82
N GLU A 111 12.65 -3.51 -9.95
CA GLU A 111 11.87 -4.55 -10.64
C GLU A 111 10.96 -5.33 -9.69
N THR A 112 11.15 -5.20 -8.37
CA THR A 112 10.26 -5.81 -7.37
C THR A 112 8.81 -5.41 -7.66
N PRO A 113 7.87 -6.38 -7.80
CA PRO A 113 6.48 -6.08 -8.09
C PRO A 113 5.84 -5.15 -7.05
N ILE A 114 5.40 -3.97 -7.49
CA ILE A 114 4.79 -2.95 -6.65
C ILE A 114 3.45 -2.52 -7.24
N LEU A 115 2.45 -2.38 -6.36
CA LEU A 115 1.19 -1.70 -6.61
C LEU A 115 1.02 -0.52 -5.65
N VAL A 116 0.60 0.63 -6.18
CA VAL A 116 0.29 1.80 -5.36
C VAL A 116 -0.96 2.51 -5.84
N THR A 117 -1.83 2.93 -4.94
CA THR A 117 -2.95 3.80 -5.27
C THR A 117 -2.50 5.27 -5.39
N THR A 118 -3.08 6.01 -6.32
CA THR A 118 -2.93 7.47 -6.37
C THR A 118 -4.19 8.13 -6.91
N THR A 119 -4.40 9.41 -6.59
CA THR A 119 -5.54 10.15 -7.14
C THR A 119 -5.21 10.69 -8.54
N PRO A 120 -6.20 10.82 -9.44
CA PRO A 120 -5.98 11.38 -10.78
C PRO A 120 -5.32 12.77 -10.75
N LYS A 121 -5.68 13.61 -9.78
CA LYS A 121 -5.07 14.94 -9.58
C LYS A 121 -3.56 14.89 -9.32
N ARG A 122 -3.06 13.78 -8.76
CA ARG A 122 -1.67 13.59 -8.37
C ARG A 122 -0.88 12.70 -9.33
N ALA A 123 -1.54 12.04 -10.27
CA ALA A 123 -0.98 11.03 -11.17
C ALA A 123 0.32 11.47 -11.87
N ASN A 124 0.36 12.67 -12.47
CA ASN A 124 1.57 13.16 -13.15
C ASN A 124 2.76 13.34 -12.20
N ALA A 125 2.52 13.92 -11.03
CA ALA A 125 3.57 14.12 -10.03
C ALA A 125 3.99 12.78 -9.40
N PHE A 126 3.06 11.82 -9.30
CA PHE A 126 3.32 10.47 -8.83
C PHE A 126 4.25 9.75 -9.83
N LYS A 127 3.88 9.74 -11.11
CA LYS A 127 4.68 9.14 -12.19
C LYS A 127 6.08 9.73 -12.28
N ALA A 128 6.23 11.05 -12.14
CA ALA A 128 7.54 11.69 -12.15
C ALA A 128 8.42 11.26 -10.96
N ALA A 129 7.84 11.25 -9.74
CA ALA A 129 8.57 10.91 -8.53
C ALA A 129 8.93 9.42 -8.42
N LEU A 130 8.08 8.54 -8.96
CA LEU A 130 8.29 7.09 -8.98
C LEU A 130 8.85 6.61 -10.33
N SER A 131 9.43 7.51 -11.14
CA SER A 131 9.95 7.17 -12.46
C SER A 131 10.95 6.01 -12.49
N PRO A 132 11.82 5.79 -11.47
CA PRO A 132 12.70 4.60 -11.47
C PRO A 132 11.96 3.27 -11.42
N PHE A 133 10.73 3.23 -10.88
CA PHE A 133 9.90 2.03 -10.86
C PHE A 133 9.05 1.88 -12.14
N GLU A 134 9.10 2.81 -13.10
CA GLU A 134 8.34 2.71 -14.35
C GLU A 134 6.82 2.45 -14.18
N MET A 135 6.23 3.06 -13.16
CA MET A 135 4.81 2.86 -12.80
C MET A 135 3.86 3.18 -13.97
N ARG A 136 2.89 2.29 -14.21
CA ARG A 136 1.83 2.39 -15.22
C ARG A 136 0.46 2.21 -14.58
N GLU A 137 -0.55 2.85 -15.15
CA GLU A 137 -1.95 2.65 -14.76
C GLU A 137 -2.35 1.18 -14.96
N VAL A 138 -2.99 0.60 -13.95
CA VAL A 138 -3.54 -0.77 -14.02
C VAL A 138 -4.96 -0.76 -14.61
N GLY A 139 -5.69 0.36 -14.49
CA GLY A 139 -7.11 0.43 -14.85
C GLY A 139 -8.05 -0.13 -13.77
N PHE A 140 -7.54 -0.38 -12.55
CA PHE A 140 -8.34 -0.83 -11.42
C PHE A 140 -8.55 0.32 -10.42
N VAL A 141 -9.83 0.68 -10.21
CA VAL A 141 -10.27 1.76 -9.31
C VAL A 141 -10.91 1.12 -8.07
N PRO A 142 -10.20 1.08 -6.91
CA PRO A 142 -10.75 0.53 -5.69
C PRO A 142 -11.93 1.35 -5.17
N GLN A 143 -12.88 0.66 -4.55
CA GLN A 143 -13.98 1.29 -3.83
C GLN A 143 -13.70 1.30 -2.33
N TYR A 144 -14.14 2.37 -1.67
CA TYR A 144 -13.94 2.60 -0.24
C TYR A 144 -15.29 2.63 0.48
N VAL A 145 -15.30 2.21 1.75
CA VAL A 145 -16.51 2.32 2.59
C VAL A 145 -16.87 3.78 2.83
N SER A 146 -15.87 4.67 2.92
CA SER A 146 -16.06 6.10 3.11
C SER A 146 -16.38 6.79 1.79
N ALA A 147 -17.57 7.41 1.70
CA ALA A 147 -18.00 8.18 0.53
C ALA A 147 -17.17 9.45 0.28
N ASP A 148 -16.43 9.93 1.28
CA ASP A 148 -15.61 11.15 1.19
C ASP A 148 -14.18 10.87 0.69
N GLU A 149 -13.83 9.61 0.41
CA GLU A 149 -12.52 9.29 -0.17
C GLU A 149 -12.51 9.65 -1.66
N PRO A 150 -11.54 10.47 -2.13
CA PRO A 150 -11.41 10.72 -3.55
C PRO A 150 -11.10 9.42 -4.27
N ALA A 151 -11.71 9.24 -5.44
CA ALA A 151 -11.38 8.11 -6.31
C ALA A 151 -9.86 8.03 -6.55
N LYS A 152 -9.31 6.84 -6.30
CA LYS A 152 -7.92 6.49 -6.59
C LYS A 152 -7.88 5.42 -7.66
N GLU A 153 -6.73 5.27 -8.28
CA GLU A 153 -6.44 4.19 -9.22
C GLU A 153 -5.15 3.51 -8.82
N PHE A 154 -5.07 2.19 -9.03
CA PHE A 154 -3.83 1.45 -8.87
C PHE A 154 -2.87 1.66 -10.04
N TRP A 155 -1.60 1.82 -9.68
CA TRP A 155 -0.46 1.87 -10.58
C TRP A 155 0.49 0.73 -10.24
N ALA A 156 1.10 0.12 -11.25
CA ALA A 156 2.03 -1.00 -11.08
C ALA A 156 3.27 -0.87 -11.97
N ASN A 157 4.39 -1.46 -11.55
CA ASN A 157 5.59 -1.62 -12.40
C ASN A 157 5.58 -2.90 -13.24
N PHE A 158 4.65 -3.81 -12.98
CA PHE A 158 4.49 -5.08 -13.69
C PHE A 158 3.10 -5.19 -14.34
N ASP A 159 2.89 -6.23 -15.15
CA ASP A 159 1.57 -6.56 -15.70
C ASP A 159 0.73 -7.23 -14.61
N ALA A 160 -0.03 -6.42 -13.88
CA ALA A 160 -0.85 -6.88 -12.77
C ALA A 160 -2.23 -7.37 -13.29
N PRO A 161 -2.56 -8.67 -13.17
CA PRO A 161 -3.84 -9.23 -13.62
C PRO A 161 -5.02 -8.88 -12.70
N LEU A 162 -5.09 -7.63 -12.22
CA LEU A 162 -6.21 -7.13 -11.42
C LEU A 162 -7.43 -6.75 -12.27
N GLY A 163 -7.26 -6.68 -13.59
CA GLY A 163 -8.36 -6.45 -14.53
C GLY A 163 -8.96 -5.05 -14.48
N LEU A 164 -9.69 -4.71 -15.56
CA LEU A 164 -10.51 -3.50 -15.65
C LEU A 164 -11.85 -3.77 -14.97
N LYS A 165 -12.09 -3.22 -13.78
CA LYS A 165 -13.46 -2.89 -13.37
C LYS A 165 -13.72 -1.44 -13.79
N ARG A 166 -14.44 -1.31 -14.91
CA ARG A 166 -15.05 -0.04 -15.35
C ARG A 166 -16.31 0.22 -14.57
#